data_AF-A0A481S2J5-F1
#
_entry.id   AF-A0A481S2J5-F1
#
_cell.length_a   1.000
_cell.length_b   1.000
_cell.length_c   1.000
_cell.angle_alpha   90.00
_cell.angle_beta   90.00
_cell.angle_gamma   90.00
#
_symmetry.space_group_name_H-M   'P 1'
#
loop_
_entity.id
_entity.type
_entity.pdbx_description
1 polymer ?
#
loop_
_entity_poly.entity_id
_entity_poly.type
_entity_poly.pdbx_seq_one_letter_code
_entity_poly.pdbx_strand_id
1 'polypeptide(L)'
;MARVSANAVALVALVSVLLTYGCCAQSPLNYTGSLAKASKASWSWLPAKATWYGAPTGAGPDDNGGACGYKHTNQYPFMSMTSCGNEPLFKDGMGCGACYQIRCVNNKACSGKPETVMITDMNYY
;
A
#
# COMPACT_ATOMS: atom_id res chain seq x y z
N MET A 1 -51.18 5.45 15.70
CA MET A 1 -49.98 6.16 16.20
C MET A 1 -49.55 5.52 17.51
N ALA A 2 -48.54 4.65 17.48
CA ALA A 2 -48.05 3.99 18.68
C ALA A 2 -47.36 5.01 19.60
N ARG A 3 -47.83 5.13 20.84
CA ARG A 3 -47.21 5.99 21.85
C ARG A 3 -45.97 5.29 22.38
N VAL A 4 -44.80 5.75 21.97
CA VAL A 4 -43.52 5.30 22.54
C VAL A 4 -43.40 5.91 23.94
N SER A 5 -43.18 5.07 24.97
CA SER A 5 -43.07 5.54 26.34
C SER A 5 -41.74 6.28 26.55
N ALA A 6 -41.71 7.25 27.47
CA ALA A 6 -40.50 8.01 27.79
C ALA A 6 -39.33 7.10 28.21
N ASN A 7 -39.64 5.97 28.87
CA ASN A 7 -38.66 4.96 29.26
C ASN A 7 -38.03 4.26 28.04
N ALA A 8 -38.81 4.02 26.98
CA ALA A 8 -38.29 3.44 25.75
C ALA A 8 -37.38 4.43 25.01
N VAL A 9 -37.71 5.72 25.00
CA VAL A 9 -36.85 6.77 24.43
C VAL A 9 -35.53 6.90 25.20
N ALA A 10 -35.60 6.86 26.54
CA ALA A 10 -34.43 6.94 27.40
C ALA A 10 -33.50 5.73 27.22
N LEU A 11 -34.06 4.52 27.10
CA LEU A 11 -33.27 3.30 26.84
C LEU A 11 -32.57 3.35 25.48
N VAL A 12 -33.26 3.78 24.42
CA VAL A 12 -32.66 3.91 23.08
C VAL A 12 -31.53 4.94 23.08
N ALA A 13 -31.71 6.07 23.76
CA ALA A 13 -30.68 7.10 23.89
C ALA A 13 -29.45 6.62 24.69
N LEU A 14 -29.67 5.85 25.76
CA LEU A 14 -28.57 5.27 26.54
C LEU A 14 -27.78 4.22 25.74
N VAL A 15 -28.48 3.38 24.97
CA VAL A 15 -27.85 2.37 24.12
C VAL A 15 -27.05 3.02 22.98
N SER A 16 -27.56 4.08 22.36
CA SER A 16 -26.83 4.80 21.31
C SER A 16 -25.60 5.53 21.87
N VAL A 17 -25.68 6.10 23.07
CA VAL A 17 -24.51 6.68 23.77
C VAL A 17 -23.49 5.59 24.14
N LEU A 18 -23.91 4.42 24.63
CA LEU A 18 -22.99 3.32 24.94
C LEU A 18 -22.27 2.79 23.69
N LEU A 19 -22.97 2.69 22.55
CA LEU A 19 -22.37 2.23 21.28
C LEU A 19 -21.38 3.25 20.70
N THR A 20 -21.65 4.56 20.81
CA THR A 20 -20.74 5.61 20.31
C THR A 20 -19.53 5.80 21.21
N TYR A 21 -19.69 5.72 22.53
CA TYR A 21 -18.58 5.84 23.48
C TYR A 21 -17.75 4.55 23.60
N GLY A 22 -18.33 3.39 23.30
CA GLY A 22 -17.62 2.10 23.32
C GLY A 22 -16.55 1.96 22.24
N CYS A 23 -16.68 2.67 21.11
CA CYS A 23 -15.66 2.68 20.04
C CYS A 23 -14.36 3.39 20.44
N CYS A 24 -14.41 4.26 21.45
CA CYS A 24 -13.26 5.01 21.94
C CYS A 24 -12.52 4.30 23.10
N ALA A 25 -13.11 3.21 23.62
CA ALA A 25 -12.53 2.37 24.67
C ALA A 25 -11.89 1.09 24.10
N GLN A 26 -11.64 1.00 22.79
CA GLN A 26 -10.58 0.13 22.31
C GLN A 26 -9.29 0.58 22.99
N SER A 27 -8.83 -0.25 23.92
CA SER A 27 -7.45 -0.33 24.38
C SER A 27 -6.49 0.18 23.30
N PRO A 28 -5.43 0.94 23.65
CA PRO A 28 -4.44 1.30 22.65
C PRO A 28 -3.97 0.00 22.01
N LEU A 29 -4.34 -0.20 20.74
CA LEU A 29 -3.77 -1.23 19.92
C LEU A 29 -2.29 -0.90 19.94
N ASN A 30 -1.54 -1.61 20.78
CA ASN A 30 -0.10 -1.59 20.82
C ASN A 30 0.36 -2.07 19.44
N TYR A 31 0.42 -1.14 18.49
CA TYR A 31 1.03 -1.28 17.18
C TYR A 31 2.56 -1.26 17.35
N THR A 32 3.05 -1.98 18.35
CA THR A 32 4.46 -2.18 18.66
C THR A 32 4.80 -3.66 18.70
N GLY A 33 3.82 -4.55 18.44
CA GLY A 33 4.00 -6.01 18.49
C GLY A 33 3.92 -6.77 17.16
N SER A 34 3.49 -6.17 16.05
CA SER A 34 3.24 -6.92 14.80
C SER A 34 4.26 -6.68 13.67
N LEU A 35 5.15 -5.69 13.79
CA LEU A 35 6.24 -5.50 12.81
C LEU A 35 7.50 -6.32 13.12
N ALA A 36 7.55 -7.02 14.26
CA ALA A 36 8.63 -7.94 14.60
C ALA A 36 8.43 -9.38 14.07
N LYS A 37 7.51 -9.57 13.13
CA LYS A 37 7.56 -10.68 12.17
C LYS A 37 7.80 -10.12 10.78
N ALA A 38 8.90 -9.38 10.62
CA ALA A 38 9.70 -9.61 9.43
C ALA A 38 10.08 -11.10 9.47
N SER A 39 9.23 -11.94 8.91
CA SER A 39 9.60 -13.27 8.46
C SER A 39 10.99 -13.12 7.87
N LYS A 40 11.95 -13.97 8.25
CA LYS A 40 13.24 -14.06 7.56
C LYS A 40 12.93 -14.12 6.07
N ALA A 41 12.89 -12.97 5.42
CA ALA A 41 12.77 -12.88 3.99
C ALA A 41 14.08 -13.53 3.59
N SER A 42 13.97 -14.71 3.01
CA SER A 42 15.09 -15.32 2.34
C SER A 42 15.71 -14.20 1.51
N TRP A 43 16.95 -13.81 1.85
CA TRP A 43 17.72 -12.77 1.15
C TRP A 43 18.14 -13.23 -0.25
N SER A 44 17.34 -14.11 -0.85
CA SER A 44 17.57 -14.75 -2.11
C SER A 44 16.77 -14.02 -3.17
N TRP A 45 17.42 -13.75 -4.28
CA TRP A 45 16.79 -13.16 -5.46
C TRP A 45 15.69 -14.09 -5.98
N LEU A 46 14.50 -13.53 -6.21
CA LEU A 46 13.43 -14.22 -6.90
C LEU A 46 13.46 -13.86 -8.39
N PRO A 47 13.24 -14.82 -9.29
CA PRO A 47 13.11 -14.52 -10.70
C PRO A 47 11.83 -13.71 -10.94
N ALA A 48 11.93 -12.66 -11.76
CA ALA A 48 10.81 -11.84 -12.18
C ALA A 48 10.99 -11.41 -13.64
N LYS A 49 9.90 -11.03 -14.29
CA LYS A 49 9.92 -10.34 -15.59
C LYS A 49 9.59 -8.87 -15.37
N ALA A 50 10.26 -8.01 -16.11
CA ALA A 50 10.04 -6.58 -16.06
C ALA A 50 9.79 -6.04 -17.47
N THR A 51 8.86 -5.09 -17.55
CA THR A 51 8.61 -4.22 -18.69
C THR A 51 8.57 -2.78 -18.18
N TRP A 52 8.43 -1.82 -19.07
CA TRP A 52 8.29 -0.41 -18.73
C TRP A 52 7.14 0.19 -19.55
N TYR A 53 6.63 1.34 -19.10
CA TYR A 53 5.55 2.08 -19.77
C TYR A 53 5.75 3.58 -19.56
N GLY A 54 5.02 4.39 -20.33
CA GLY A 54 5.13 5.85 -20.29
C GLY A 54 6.30 6.40 -21.09
N ALA A 55 6.78 7.58 -20.71
CA ALA A 55 7.94 8.20 -21.33
C ALA A 55 9.26 7.50 -20.91
N PRO A 56 10.26 7.35 -21.81
CA PRO A 56 11.52 6.67 -21.49
C PRO A 56 12.32 7.24 -20.32
N THR A 57 12.09 8.50 -19.96
CA THR A 57 12.70 9.19 -18.81
C THR A 57 11.66 9.69 -17.80
N GLY A 58 10.42 9.19 -17.87
CA GLY A 58 9.31 9.55 -16.99
C GLY A 58 9.20 8.65 -15.76
N ALA A 59 8.11 8.81 -15.00
CA ALA A 59 7.81 8.03 -13.80
C ALA A 59 6.64 7.04 -14.01
N GLY A 60 6.52 6.50 -15.23
CA GLY A 60 5.38 5.66 -15.63
C GLY A 60 4.23 6.49 -16.19
N PRO A 61 3.14 6.78 -15.44
CA PRO A 61 1.97 7.47 -15.98
C PRO A 61 2.25 8.91 -16.42
N ASP A 62 1.56 9.40 -17.45
CA ASP A 62 1.69 10.78 -17.94
C ASP A 62 1.33 11.83 -16.87
N ASP A 63 0.45 11.48 -15.93
CA ASP A 63 0.06 12.33 -14.79
C ASP A 63 1.05 12.26 -13.61
N ASN A 64 2.12 11.47 -13.71
CA ASN A 64 3.06 11.16 -12.61
C ASN A 64 2.34 10.66 -11.35
N GLY A 65 1.29 9.87 -11.54
CA GLY A 65 0.44 9.29 -10.51
C GLY A 65 0.60 7.76 -10.37
N GLY A 66 -0.53 7.08 -10.23
CA GLY A 66 -0.64 5.62 -10.08
C GLY A 66 -1.80 5.20 -9.20
N ALA A 67 -2.15 3.92 -9.22
CA ALA A 67 -3.23 3.31 -8.45
C ALA A 67 -3.05 3.42 -6.93
N CYS A 68 -1.83 3.66 -6.44
CA CYS A 68 -1.58 3.96 -5.02
C CYS A 68 -2.03 5.35 -4.58
N GLY A 69 -2.47 6.20 -5.51
CA GLY A 69 -2.92 7.56 -5.20
C GLY A 69 -1.79 8.57 -4.98
N TYR A 70 -0.53 8.15 -5.04
CA TYR A 70 0.61 9.07 -5.06
C TYR A 70 0.55 9.99 -6.30
N LYS A 71 1.22 11.13 -6.17
CA LYS A 71 1.34 12.17 -7.19
C LYS A 71 2.76 12.70 -7.18
N HIS A 72 3.16 13.34 -8.27
CA HIS A 72 4.52 13.87 -8.43
C HIS A 72 5.60 12.80 -8.21
N THR A 73 5.34 11.57 -8.66
CA THR A 73 6.28 10.44 -8.51
C THR A 73 7.60 10.63 -9.28
N ASN A 74 7.65 11.61 -10.16
CA ASN A 74 8.88 12.07 -10.82
C ASN A 74 9.79 12.93 -9.92
N GLN A 75 9.30 13.38 -8.77
CA GLN A 75 10.03 14.24 -7.84
C GLN A 75 10.50 13.47 -6.60
N TYR A 76 11.33 14.10 -5.78
CA TYR A 76 11.71 13.56 -4.47
C TYR A 76 10.46 13.27 -3.62
N PRO A 77 10.38 12.12 -2.90
CA PRO A 77 11.43 11.13 -2.70
C PRO A 77 11.45 9.98 -3.73
N PHE A 78 10.45 9.89 -4.59
CA PHE A 78 10.32 8.78 -5.56
C PHE A 78 11.36 8.87 -6.68
N MET A 79 11.67 10.08 -7.14
CA MET A 79 12.69 10.37 -8.16
C MET A 79 12.56 9.50 -9.42
N SER A 80 11.32 9.25 -9.86
CA SER A 80 10.98 8.33 -10.95
C SER A 80 11.37 6.86 -10.73
N MET A 81 11.88 6.48 -9.55
CA MET A 81 12.20 5.10 -9.16
C MET A 81 10.95 4.35 -8.72
N THR A 82 9.97 4.31 -9.62
CA THR A 82 8.65 3.72 -9.40
C THR A 82 8.45 2.44 -10.18
N SER A 83 7.47 1.65 -9.79
CA SER A 83 7.13 0.40 -10.45
C SER A 83 5.65 0.04 -10.25
N CYS A 84 5.09 -0.70 -11.21
CA CYS A 84 3.83 -1.40 -11.05
C CYS A 84 4.05 -2.76 -10.40
N GLY A 85 3.19 -3.12 -9.45
CA GLY A 85 3.13 -4.47 -8.91
C GLY A 85 2.03 -5.30 -9.59
N ASN A 86 2.32 -6.55 -9.94
CA ASN A 86 1.25 -7.53 -10.20
C ASN A 86 0.57 -7.94 -8.89
N GLU A 87 -0.45 -8.80 -8.97
CA GLU A 87 -1.30 -9.17 -7.81
C GLU A 87 -0.50 -9.55 -6.54
N PRO A 88 0.59 -10.35 -6.59
CA PRO A 88 1.40 -10.66 -5.40
C PRO A 88 2.20 -9.49 -4.83
N LEU A 89 2.45 -8.43 -5.61
CA LEU A 89 3.22 -7.26 -5.22
C LEU A 89 2.32 -6.10 -4.81
N PHE A 90 1.34 -5.73 -5.64
CA PHE A 90 0.41 -4.63 -5.37
C PHE A 90 -0.64 -5.00 -4.32
N LYS A 91 -1.07 -6.27 -4.27
CA LYS A 91 -1.94 -6.83 -3.23
C LYS A 91 -3.17 -5.96 -2.93
N ASP A 92 -3.92 -5.62 -3.96
CA ASP A 92 -5.11 -4.74 -3.86
C ASP A 92 -4.82 -3.43 -3.11
N GLY A 93 -3.64 -2.85 -3.35
CA GLY A 93 -3.17 -1.61 -2.73
C GLY A 93 -2.41 -1.79 -1.42
N MET A 94 -2.44 -2.97 -0.77
CA MET A 94 -1.66 -3.21 0.45
C MET A 94 -0.14 -3.19 0.19
N GLY A 95 0.28 -3.37 -1.06
CA GLY A 95 1.68 -3.26 -1.49
C GLY A 95 2.14 -1.83 -1.79
N CYS A 96 1.25 -0.83 -1.76
CA CYS A 96 1.62 0.54 -2.03
C CYS A 96 2.69 1.05 -1.06
N GLY A 97 3.75 1.64 -1.62
CA GLY A 97 4.91 2.11 -0.84
C GLY A 97 5.93 1.02 -0.51
N ALA A 98 5.69 -0.25 -0.88
CA ALA A 98 6.69 -1.30 -0.71
C ALA A 98 7.89 -1.06 -1.62
N CYS A 99 9.10 -1.24 -1.07
CA CYS A 99 10.36 -1.10 -1.80
C CYS A 99 10.94 -2.47 -2.13
N TYR A 100 11.41 -2.63 -3.37
CA TYR A 100 12.08 -3.83 -3.85
C TYR A 100 13.44 -3.48 -4.44
N GLN A 101 14.42 -4.35 -4.19
CA GLN A 101 15.64 -4.35 -5.00
C GLN A 101 15.41 -5.18 -6.25
N ILE A 102 15.74 -4.62 -7.41
CA ILE A 102 15.69 -5.30 -8.70
C ILE A 102 17.06 -5.27 -9.35
N ARG A 103 17.40 -6.31 -10.10
CA ARG A 103 18.61 -6.33 -10.93
C ARG A 103 18.37 -7.03 -12.25
N CYS A 104 18.90 -6.45 -13.31
CA CYS A 104 18.90 -7.03 -14.64
C CYS A 104 19.95 -8.14 -14.72
N VAL A 105 19.57 -9.31 -15.23
CA VAL A 105 20.46 -10.44 -15.48
C VAL A 105 20.31 -10.91 -16.93
N ASN A 106 21.34 -11.55 -17.46
CA ASN A 106 21.31 -12.24 -18.77
C ASN A 106 21.11 -11.35 -20.01
N ASN A 107 21.48 -10.06 -19.95
CA ASN A 107 21.61 -9.20 -21.12
C ASN A 107 22.87 -8.34 -21.01
N LYS A 108 23.57 -8.11 -22.14
CA LYS A 108 24.80 -7.29 -22.19
C LYS A 108 24.57 -5.84 -21.78
N ALA A 109 23.35 -5.32 -21.93
CA ALA A 109 22.98 -3.98 -21.51
C ALA A 109 22.76 -3.84 -19.99
N CYS A 110 22.66 -4.96 -19.24
CA CYS A 110 22.48 -4.91 -17.80
C CYS A 110 23.74 -4.33 -17.13
N SER A 111 23.57 -3.35 -16.23
CA SER A 111 24.65 -2.84 -15.38
C SER A 111 25.17 -3.87 -14.36
N GLY A 112 24.37 -4.90 -14.07
CA GLY A 112 24.62 -5.89 -13.02
C GLY A 112 24.41 -5.37 -11.60
N LYS A 113 24.15 -4.06 -11.42
CA LYS A 113 23.93 -3.42 -10.13
C LYS A 113 22.45 -3.50 -9.75
N PRO A 114 22.12 -3.74 -8.48
CA PRO A 114 20.75 -3.67 -8.01
C PRO A 114 20.31 -2.21 -7.85
N GLU A 115 19.06 -1.93 -8.22
CA GLU A 115 18.39 -0.64 -8.01
C GLU A 115 17.17 -0.83 -7.11
N THR A 116 16.81 0.22 -6.37
CA THR A 116 15.60 0.21 -5.52
C THR A 116 14.46 0.88 -6.27
N VAL A 117 13.32 0.20 -6.33
CA VAL A 117 12.07 0.75 -6.88
C VAL A 117 10.95 0.63 -5.87
N MET A 118 9.98 1.54 -5.94
CA MET A 118 8.80 1.55 -5.07
C MET A 118 7.53 1.19 -5.86
N ILE A 119 6.66 0.38 -5.27
CA ILE A 119 5.34 0.12 -5.83
C ILE A 119 4.46 1.37 -5.64
N THR A 120 4.16 2.05 -6.73
CA THR A 120 3.29 3.24 -6.75
C THR A 120 2.07 3.05 -7.64
N ASP A 121 2.02 1.96 -8.39
CA ASP A 121 0.95 1.64 -9.32
C ASP A 121 0.75 0.11 -9.42
N MET A 122 -0.24 -0.33 -10.18
CA MET A 122 -0.62 -1.73 -10.35
C MET A 122 -0.44 -2.22 -11.79
N ASN A 123 -0.22 -3.52 -11.97
CA ASN A 123 -0.35 -4.18 -13.27
C ASN A 123 -0.86 -5.62 -13.11
N TYR A 124 -2.17 -5.83 -13.23
CA TYR A 124 -2.79 -7.16 -13.10
C TYR A 124 -2.78 -7.99 -14.39
N TYR A 125 -2.24 -7.46 -15.49
CA TYR A 125 -2.31 -8.09 -16.81
C TYR A 125 -0.93 -8.24 -17.47
#